data_AF-A0A7F8RKK4-F1
#
_entry.id   AF-A0A7F8RKK4-F1
#
_cell.length_a   1.000
_cell.length_b   1.000
_cell.length_c   1.000
_cell.angle_alpha   90.00
_cell.angle_beta   90.00
_cell.angle_gamma   90.00
#
_symmetry.space_group_name_H-M   'P 1'
#
loop_
_entity.id
_entity.type
_entity.pdbx_description
1 polymer ?
#
loop_
_entity_poly.entity_id
_entity_poly.type
_entity_poly.pdbx_seq_one_letter_code
_entity_poly.pdbx_strand_id
1 'polypeptide(L)'
;MEAQEEKEAQVAAWLKKIFGDHPIPQYEVNARTTEILHHLSERNRVRDRDVYLVIEDLKQKASEYESEAKHLQSLLMESVNFSPANLSSTGSRYLNALVDSAMALETKDTSLASFIPAVNDLTSDLFRTKSKNEEIKLELAKLEKNLTSTLVLEKCLRE
;
A
#
# COMPACT_ATOMS: atom_id res chain seq x y z
N MET A 1 -33.27 -1.76 17.61
CA MET A 1 -32.79 -0.83 18.64
C MET A 1 -31.40 -1.26 19.11
N GLU A 2 -31.23 -2.52 19.53
CA GLU A 2 -29.92 -3.09 19.91
C GLU A 2 -28.81 -2.89 18.86
N ALA A 3 -29.06 -3.16 17.58
CA ALA A 3 -28.05 -2.98 16.52
C ALA A 3 -27.61 -1.52 16.29
N GLN A 4 -28.44 -0.54 16.69
CA GLN A 4 -28.10 0.88 16.57
C GLN A 4 -27.26 1.33 17.76
N GLU A 5 -27.64 0.93 18.97
CA GLU A 5 -26.88 1.20 20.20
C GLU A 5 -25.48 0.56 20.15
N GLU A 6 -25.36 -0.64 19.57
CA GLU A 6 -24.08 -1.29 19.36
C GLU A 6 -23.15 -0.48 18.44
N LYS A 7 -23.68 0.03 17.32
CA LYS A 7 -22.91 0.89 16.40
C LYS A 7 -22.47 2.20 17.08
N GLU A 8 -23.34 2.80 17.88
CA GLU A 8 -23.02 4.02 18.64
C GLU A 8 -21.91 3.77 19.66
N ALA A 9 -21.96 2.65 20.38
CA ALA A 9 -20.90 2.26 21.32
C ALA A 9 -19.55 2.00 20.61
N GLN A 10 -19.57 1.31 19.46
CA GLN A 10 -18.37 1.05 18.68
C GLN A 10 -17.75 2.35 18.13
N VAL A 11 -18.58 3.26 17.60
CA VAL A 11 -18.14 4.57 17.13
C VAL A 11 -17.57 5.40 18.28
N ALA A 12 -18.23 5.43 19.43
CA ALA A 12 -17.75 6.17 20.60
C ALA A 12 -16.39 5.64 21.09
N ALA A 13 -16.22 4.31 21.18
CA ALA A 13 -14.96 3.69 21.55
C ALA A 13 -13.84 3.99 20.52
N TRP A 14 -14.17 3.94 19.23
CA TRP A 14 -13.23 4.28 18.16
C TRP A 14 -12.81 5.75 18.20
N LEU A 15 -13.76 6.69 18.32
CA LEU A 15 -13.48 8.13 18.46
C LEU A 15 -12.63 8.40 19.70
N LYS A 16 -12.93 7.75 20.82
CA LYS A 16 -12.12 7.83 22.05
C LYS A 16 -10.69 7.38 21.82
N LYS A 17 -10.47 6.31 21.06
CA LYS A 17 -9.12 5.83 20.73
C LYS A 17 -8.34 6.84 19.89
N ILE A 18 -9.00 7.51 18.93
CA ILE A 18 -8.34 8.44 18.00
C ILE A 18 -8.12 9.82 18.62
N PHE A 19 -9.11 10.33 19.36
CA PHE A 19 -9.14 11.70 19.87
C PHE A 19 -8.96 11.80 21.39
N GLY A 20 -8.90 10.69 22.12
CA GLY A 20 -8.82 10.68 23.59
C GLY A 20 -10.17 10.89 24.28
N ASP A 21 -10.16 11.34 25.54
CA ASP A 21 -11.36 11.51 26.39
C ASP A 21 -12.19 12.78 26.08
N HIS A 22 -12.29 13.18 24.82
CA HIS A 22 -13.13 14.32 24.45
C HIS A 22 -14.62 13.94 24.52
N PRO A 23 -15.47 14.77 25.14
CA PRO A 23 -16.90 14.48 25.22
C PRO A 23 -17.54 14.55 23.84
N ILE A 24 -18.38 13.55 23.51
CA ILE A 24 -19.14 13.53 22.25
C ILE A 24 -20.36 14.44 22.39
N PRO A 25 -20.53 15.46 21.53
CA PRO A 25 -21.68 16.33 21.59
C PRO A 25 -22.97 15.56 21.27
N GLN A 26 -23.91 15.53 22.22
CA GLN A 26 -25.15 14.75 22.11
C GLN A 26 -26.03 15.18 20.92
N TYR A 27 -25.93 16.43 20.48
CA TYR A 27 -26.68 16.94 19.32
C TYR A 27 -26.14 16.43 17.97
N GLU A 28 -24.92 15.90 17.93
CA GLU A 28 -24.33 15.30 16.71
C GLU A 28 -24.62 13.81 16.60
N VAL A 29 -25.07 13.18 17.69
CA VAL A 29 -25.44 11.76 17.72
C VAL A 29 -26.80 11.59 17.04
N ASN A 30 -26.76 11.18 15.77
CA ASN A 30 -27.95 10.83 15.00
C ASN A 30 -27.66 9.61 14.13
N ALA A 31 -28.73 8.89 13.73
CA ALA A 31 -28.60 7.62 13.02
C ALA A 31 -27.74 7.72 11.74
N ARG A 32 -27.83 8.83 11.00
CA ARG A 32 -27.04 9.04 9.78
C ARG A 32 -25.56 9.24 10.11
N THR A 33 -25.23 10.09 11.08
CA THR A 33 -23.85 10.34 11.49
C THR A 33 -23.22 9.07 12.06
N THR A 34 -23.94 8.35 12.92
CA THR A 34 -23.49 7.06 13.48
C THR A 34 -23.17 6.06 12.36
N GLU A 35 -24.05 5.90 11.37
CA GLU A 35 -23.83 4.95 10.28
C GLU A 35 -22.57 5.29 9.46
N ILE A 36 -22.40 6.57 9.12
CA ILE A 36 -21.24 7.06 8.36
C ILE A 36 -19.96 6.80 9.16
N LEU A 37 -19.94 7.15 10.44
CA LEU A 37 -18.78 6.97 11.30
C LEU A 37 -18.46 5.51 11.56
N HIS A 38 -19.48 4.64 11.70
CA HIS A 38 -19.29 3.20 11.85
C HIS A 38 -18.65 2.59 10.60
N HIS A 39 -19.12 2.97 9.40
CA HIS A 39 -18.46 2.53 8.17
C HIS A 39 -17.02 3.05 8.06
N LEU A 40 -16.79 4.29 8.47
CA LEU A 40 -15.45 4.87 8.48
C LEU A 40 -14.53 4.14 9.46
N SER A 41 -15.00 3.81 10.66
CA SER A 41 -14.23 3.11 11.69
C SER A 41 -13.83 1.72 11.23
N GLU A 42 -14.73 0.98 10.58
CA GLU A 42 -14.42 -0.35 10.04
C GLU A 42 -13.36 -0.28 8.94
N ARG A 43 -13.48 0.68 8.00
CA ARG A 43 -12.49 0.86 6.94
C ARG A 43 -11.13 1.29 7.50
N ASN A 44 -11.12 2.17 8.50
CA ASN A 44 -9.89 2.60 9.16
C ASN A 44 -9.25 1.44 9.92
N ARG A 45 -10.02 0.60 10.63
CA ARG A 45 -9.46 -0.55 11.36
C ARG A 45 -8.74 -1.52 10.44
N VAL A 46 -9.30 -1.81 9.25
CA VAL A 46 -8.64 -2.65 8.24
C VAL A 46 -7.38 -1.99 7.73
N ARG A 47 -7.45 -0.71 7.32
CA ARG A 47 -6.27 0.03 6.83
C ARG A 47 -5.17 0.15 7.87
N ASP A 48 -5.50 0.46 9.13
CA ASP A 48 -4.55 0.61 10.22
C ASP A 48 -3.82 -0.70 10.49
N ARG A 49 -4.54 -1.83 10.45
CA ARG A 49 -3.94 -3.17 10.56
C ARG A 49 -2.97 -3.43 9.41
N ASP A 50 -3.38 -3.17 8.18
CA ASP A 50 -2.55 -3.45 7.00
C ASP A 50 -1.30 -2.55 6.99
N VAL A 51 -1.44 -1.26 7.34
CA VAL A 51 -0.31 -0.34 7.51
C VAL A 51 0.62 -0.79 8.63
N TYR A 52 0.07 -1.24 9.77
CA TYR A 52 0.88 -1.76 10.87
C TYR A 52 1.73 -2.96 10.43
N LEU A 53 1.14 -3.91 9.69
CA LEU A 53 1.87 -5.07 9.15
C LEU A 53 3.01 -4.65 8.21
N VAL A 54 2.77 -3.67 7.33
CA VAL A 54 3.81 -3.13 6.45
C VAL A 54 4.94 -2.46 7.24
N ILE A 55 4.60 -1.70 8.29
CA ILE A 55 5.60 -1.05 9.15
C ILE A 55 6.46 -2.10 9.87
N GLU A 56 5.86 -3.15 10.43
CA GLU A 56 6.61 -4.19 11.14
C GLU A 56 7.50 -5.00 10.20
N ASP A 57 7.03 -5.33 8.99
CA ASP A 57 7.84 -5.97 7.94
C ASP A 57 9.05 -5.11 7.55
N LEU A 58 8.84 -3.80 7.34
CA LEU A 58 9.93 -2.88 7.01
C LEU A 58 10.95 -2.75 8.14
N LYS A 59 10.52 -2.73 9.41
CA LYS A 59 11.42 -2.73 10.57
C LYS A 59 12.25 -4.01 10.64
N GLN A 60 11.62 -5.17 10.44
CA GLN A 60 12.31 -6.45 10.43
C GLN A 60 13.39 -6.48 9.33
N LYS A 61 13.01 -6.13 8.09
CA LYS A 61 13.96 -6.06 6.97
C LYS A 61 15.12 -5.11 7.25
N ALA A 62 14.85 -3.93 7.81
CA ALA A 62 15.90 -2.99 8.19
C ALA A 62 16.90 -3.60 9.19
N SER A 63 16.39 -4.33 10.19
CA SER A 63 17.24 -5.05 11.15
C SER A 63 18.06 -6.17 10.50
N GLU A 64 17.49 -6.91 9.55
CA GLU A 64 18.18 -7.96 8.80
C GLU A 64 19.33 -7.37 7.95
N TYR A 65 19.05 -6.31 7.20
CA TYR A 65 20.08 -5.60 6.42
C TYR A 65 21.18 -5.01 7.30
N GLU A 66 20.84 -4.44 8.45
CA GLU A 66 21.84 -3.92 9.39
C GLU A 66 22.73 -5.04 9.95
N SER A 67 22.14 -6.19 10.28
CA SER A 67 22.88 -7.36 10.74
C SER A 67 23.81 -7.91 9.65
N GLU A 68 23.31 -8.03 8.42
CA GLU A 68 24.11 -8.50 7.28
C GLU A 68 25.26 -7.53 6.96
N ALA A 69 25.02 -6.22 7.02
CA ALA A 69 26.05 -5.22 6.83
C ALA A 69 27.17 -5.34 7.89
N LYS A 70 26.81 -5.55 9.16
CA LYS A 70 27.78 -5.81 10.24
C LYS A 70 28.53 -7.12 10.03
N HIS A 71 27.83 -8.18 9.60
CA HIS A 71 28.44 -9.47 9.30
C HIS A 71 29.48 -9.35 8.18
N LEU A 72 29.12 -8.72 7.06
CA LEU A 72 30.02 -8.49 5.93
C LEU A 72 31.23 -7.62 6.31
N GLN A 73 31.01 -6.59 7.13
CA GLN A 73 32.09 -5.75 7.65
C GLN A 73 33.08 -6.58 8.48
N SER A 74 32.59 -7.36 9.46
CA SER A 74 33.41 -8.24 10.29
C SER A 74 34.15 -9.27 9.43
N LEU A 75 33.47 -9.90 8.47
CA LEU A 75 34.08 -10.85 7.53
C LEU A 75 35.24 -10.21 6.75
N LEU A 76 35.02 -9.03 6.15
CA LEU A 76 36.06 -8.32 5.39
C LEU A 76 37.27 -7.95 6.26
N MET A 77 37.02 -7.49 7.48
CA MET A 77 38.08 -7.11 8.42
C MET A 77 38.85 -8.31 8.95
N GLU A 78 38.17 -9.38 9.37
CA GLU A 78 38.77 -10.51 10.08
C GLU A 78 39.35 -11.57 9.12
N SER A 79 38.66 -11.88 8.02
CA SER A 79 39.07 -12.96 7.13
C SER A 79 40.00 -12.49 6.00
N VAL A 80 39.82 -11.26 5.51
CA VAL A 80 40.58 -10.72 4.37
C VAL A 80 41.59 -9.65 4.81
N ASN A 81 41.63 -9.29 6.11
CA ASN A 81 42.43 -8.16 6.63
C ASN A 81 42.22 -6.86 5.83
N PHE A 82 41.02 -6.72 5.24
CA PHE A 82 40.66 -5.58 4.41
C PHE A 82 40.25 -4.42 5.34
N SER A 83 41.25 -3.81 5.95
CA SER A 83 41.10 -2.61 6.77
C SER A 83 41.34 -1.36 5.93
N PRO A 84 40.56 -0.28 6.09
CA PRO A 84 40.84 1.02 5.46
C PRO A 84 42.26 1.53 5.77
N ALA A 85 42.82 1.17 6.93
CA ALA A 85 44.18 1.52 7.33
C ALA A 85 45.26 0.78 6.53
N ASN A 86 44.93 -0.36 5.93
CA ASN A 86 45.85 -1.19 5.14
C ASN A 86 45.85 -0.82 3.64
N LEU A 87 44.98 0.10 3.22
CA LEU A 87 44.90 0.54 1.83
C LEU A 87 45.93 1.61 1.52
N SER A 88 46.53 1.53 0.33
CA SER A 88 47.30 2.64 -0.22
C SER A 88 46.38 3.84 -0.51
N SER A 89 46.95 5.04 -0.59
CA SER A 89 46.19 6.25 -0.95
C SER A 89 45.41 6.12 -2.26
N THR A 90 45.96 5.36 -3.22
CA THR A 90 45.31 5.06 -4.50
C THR A 90 44.17 4.05 -4.33
N GLY A 91 44.36 3.00 -3.53
CA GLY A 91 43.32 2.02 -3.21
C GLY A 91 42.12 2.66 -2.51
N SER A 92 42.36 3.52 -1.52
CA SER A 92 41.29 4.27 -0.83
C SER A 92 40.53 5.19 -1.79
N ARG A 93 41.22 5.82 -2.75
CA ARG A 93 40.59 6.66 -3.77
C ARG A 93 39.65 5.86 -4.69
N TYR A 94 40.07 4.69 -5.14
CA TYR A 94 39.23 3.82 -5.97
C TYR A 94 38.04 3.27 -5.20
N LEU A 95 38.24 2.87 -3.94
CA LEU A 95 37.15 2.40 -3.08
C LEU A 95 36.11 3.50 -2.85
N ASN A 96 36.54 4.73 -2.56
CA ASN A 96 35.62 5.86 -2.43
C ASN A 96 34.87 6.16 -3.73
N ALA A 97 35.56 6.16 -4.88
CA ALA A 97 34.90 6.34 -6.17
C ALA A 97 33.85 5.24 -6.46
N LEU A 98 34.10 4.00 -6.03
CA LEU A 98 33.14 2.90 -6.14
C LEU A 98 31.92 3.13 -5.23
N VAL A 99 32.15 3.55 -3.98
CA VAL A 99 31.08 3.90 -3.03
C VAL A 99 30.23 5.06 -3.59
N ASP A 100 30.87 6.11 -4.08
CA ASP A 100 30.20 7.27 -4.67
C ASP A 100 29.38 6.88 -5.91
N SER A 101 29.94 6.01 -6.77
CA SER A 101 29.24 5.49 -7.95
C SER A 101 28.03 4.65 -7.54
N ALA A 102 28.15 3.79 -6.53
CA ALA A 102 27.05 2.97 -6.02
C ALA A 102 25.94 3.84 -5.40
N MET A 103 26.31 4.91 -4.68
CA MET A 103 25.35 5.88 -4.14
C MET A 103 24.64 6.67 -5.25
N ALA A 104 25.37 7.13 -6.27
CA ALA A 104 24.82 7.85 -7.41
C ALA A 104 23.89 6.98 -8.28
N LEU A 105 24.18 5.68 -8.36
CA LEU A 105 23.34 4.69 -9.04
C LEU A 105 22.22 4.14 -8.15
N GLU A 106 22.08 4.64 -6.93
CA GLU A 106 21.06 4.22 -5.95
C GLU A 106 21.01 2.69 -5.76
N THR A 107 22.16 2.00 -5.80
CA THR A 107 22.19 0.52 -5.76
C THR A 107 21.70 -0.06 -4.43
N LYS A 108 21.53 0.79 -3.40
CA LYS A 108 20.93 0.45 -2.10
C LYS A 108 19.41 0.51 -2.13
N ASP A 109 18.82 1.22 -3.09
CA ASP A 109 17.38 1.21 -3.29
C ASP A 109 16.98 -0.09 -3.99
N THR A 110 16.72 -1.09 -3.16
CA THR A 110 16.22 -2.38 -3.64
C THR A 110 14.82 -2.28 -4.25
N SER A 111 14.08 -1.17 -4.12
CA SER A 111 12.82 -1.00 -4.84
C SER A 111 13.03 -0.91 -6.36
N LEU A 112 14.16 -0.34 -6.80
CA LEU A 112 14.56 -0.25 -8.21
C LEU A 112 15.26 -1.52 -8.70
N ALA A 113 15.99 -2.23 -7.82
CA ALA A 113 16.73 -3.43 -8.16
C ALA A 113 15.94 -4.75 -7.98
N SER A 114 14.86 -4.73 -7.21
CA SER A 114 14.06 -5.92 -6.92
C SER A 114 13.07 -6.16 -8.05
N PHE A 115 13.48 -7.04 -8.96
CA PHE A 115 12.67 -7.51 -10.08
C PHE A 115 11.30 -8.07 -9.63
N ILE A 116 11.23 -8.68 -8.43
CA ILE A 116 10.02 -9.40 -7.97
C ILE A 116 8.85 -8.46 -7.60
N PRO A 117 9.00 -7.42 -6.76
CA PRO A 117 7.98 -6.39 -6.53
C PRO A 117 7.53 -5.71 -7.82
N ALA A 118 8.46 -5.33 -8.71
CA ALA A 118 8.12 -4.72 -9.99
C ALA A 118 7.25 -5.63 -10.87
N VAL A 119 7.57 -6.94 -10.91
CA VAL A 119 6.75 -7.95 -11.60
C VAL A 119 5.38 -8.12 -10.93
N ASN A 120 5.33 -8.09 -9.59
CA ASN A 120 4.08 -8.22 -8.85
C ASN A 120 3.14 -7.02 -9.08
N ASP A 121 3.68 -5.80 -9.07
CA ASP A 121 2.93 -4.57 -9.35
C ASP A 121 2.38 -4.59 -10.79
N LEU A 122 3.22 -4.95 -11.76
CA LEU A 122 2.79 -5.10 -13.16
C LEU A 122 1.71 -6.17 -13.32
N THR A 123 1.82 -7.28 -12.59
CA THR A 123 0.83 -8.37 -12.61
C THR A 123 -0.51 -7.91 -12.02
N SER A 124 -0.48 -7.17 -10.92
CA SER A 124 -1.67 -6.60 -10.28
C SER A 124 -2.37 -5.58 -11.19
N ASP A 125 -1.59 -4.69 -11.82
CA ASP A 125 -2.09 -3.71 -12.78
C ASP A 125 -2.71 -4.36 -14.03
N LEU A 126 -2.10 -5.43 -14.53
CA LEU A 126 -2.65 -6.24 -15.61
C LEU A 126 -4.01 -6.84 -15.22
N PHE A 127 -4.12 -7.40 -14.02
CA PHE A 127 -5.38 -8.00 -13.53
C PHE A 127 -6.49 -6.95 -13.38
N ARG A 128 -6.17 -5.80 -12.77
CA ARG A 128 -7.11 -4.68 -12.62
C ARG A 128 -7.61 -4.18 -13.98
N THR A 129 -6.70 -4.02 -14.94
CA THR A 129 -7.02 -3.58 -16.30
C THR A 129 -7.90 -4.59 -17.02
N LYS A 130 -7.59 -5.88 -16.89
CA LYS A 130 -8.39 -6.96 -17.49
C LYS A 130 -9.81 -7.01 -16.91
N SER A 131 -9.94 -6.89 -15.59
CA SER A 131 -11.26 -6.85 -14.92
C SER A 131 -12.11 -5.69 -15.43
N LYS A 132 -11.52 -4.48 -15.49
CA LYS A 132 -12.21 -3.28 -15.98
C LYS A 132 -12.60 -3.39 -17.46
N ASN A 133 -11.78 -4.03 -18.28
CA ASN A 133 -12.10 -4.29 -19.69
C ASN A 133 -13.30 -5.24 -19.82
N GLU A 134 -13.38 -6.27 -18.96
CA GLU A 134 -14.51 -7.21 -18.99
C GLU A 134 -15.82 -6.54 -18.53
N GLU A 135 -15.76 -5.67 -17.52
CA GLU A 135 -16.88 -4.83 -17.10
C GLU A 135 -17.39 -3.94 -18.26
N ILE A 136 -16.48 -3.23 -18.96
CA ILE A 136 -16.82 -2.39 -20.11
C ILE A 136 -17.49 -3.19 -21.23
N LYS A 137 -17.02 -4.42 -21.52
CA LYS A 137 -17.67 -5.28 -22.52
C LYS A 137 -19.11 -5.64 -22.14
N LEU A 138 -19.36 -5.93 -20.87
CA LEU A 138 -20.71 -6.23 -20.38
C LEU A 138 -21.63 -5.02 -20.52
N GLU A 139 -21.13 -3.82 -20.18
CA GLU A 139 -21.87 -2.58 -20.36
C GLU A 139 -22.18 -2.27 -21.82
N LEU A 140 -21.21 -2.49 -22.73
CA LEU A 140 -21.41 -2.34 -24.18
C LEU A 140 -22.49 -3.28 -24.71
N ALA A 141 -22.44 -4.57 -24.36
CA ALA A 141 -23.45 -5.54 -24.78
C ALA A 141 -24.85 -5.18 -24.26
N LYS A 142 -24.94 -4.66 -23.04
CA LYS A 142 -26.20 -4.17 -22.47
C LYS A 142 -26.71 -2.95 -23.24
N LEU A 143 -25.84 -2.02 -23.58
CA LEU A 143 -26.19 -0.81 -24.34
C LEU A 143 -26.68 -1.17 -25.75
N GLU A 144 -26.01 -2.09 -26.45
CA GLU A 144 -26.42 -2.60 -27.76
C GLU A 144 -27.82 -3.21 -27.73
N LYS A 145 -28.11 -4.05 -26.72
CA LYS A 145 -29.44 -4.65 -26.55
C LYS A 145 -30.52 -3.60 -26.29
N ASN A 146 -30.21 -2.61 -25.47
CA ASN A 146 -31.14 -1.51 -25.18
C ASN A 146 -31.40 -0.66 -26.43
N LEU A 147 -30.35 -0.30 -27.18
CA LEU A 147 -30.47 0.47 -28.41
C LEU A 147 -31.31 -0.29 -29.45
N THR A 148 -31.06 -1.58 -29.62
CA THR A 148 -31.83 -2.45 -30.53
C THR A 148 -33.31 -2.48 -30.13
N SER A 149 -33.61 -2.63 -28.84
CA SER A 149 -34.98 -2.61 -28.34
C SER A 149 -35.68 -1.27 -28.60
N THR A 150 -34.99 -0.15 -28.35
CA THR A 150 -35.52 1.20 -28.61
C THR A 150 -35.80 1.43 -30.10
N LEU A 151 -34.90 1.01 -30.99
CA LEU A 151 -35.09 1.13 -32.45
C LEU A 151 -36.29 0.33 -32.96
N VAL A 152 -36.48 -0.90 -32.44
CA VAL A 152 -37.65 -1.72 -32.76
C VAL A 152 -38.94 -1.02 -32.31
N LEU A 153 -38.93 -0.47 -31.08
CA LEU A 153 -40.09 0.21 -30.50
C LEU A 153 -40.43 1.50 -31.27
N GLU A 154 -39.42 2.26 -31.70
CA GLU A 154 -39.59 3.44 -32.56
C GLU A 154 -40.24 3.07 -33.91
N LYS A 155 -39.82 1.95 -34.52
CA LYS A 155 -40.40 1.47 -35.78
C LYS A 155 -41.88 1.10 -35.61
N CYS A 156 -42.23 0.37 -34.54
CA CYS A 156 -43.62 0.02 -34.24
C CYS A 156 -44.52 1.23 -33.97
N LEU A 157 -43.97 2.36 -33.53
CA LEU A 157 -44.72 3.59 -33.28
C LEU A 157 -44.90 4.48 -34.53
N ARG A 158 -44.19 4.19 -35.63
CA ARG A 158 -44.31 4.91 -36.92
C ARG A 158 -45.20 4.20 -37.95
N GLU A 159 -45.59 2.96 -37.68
CA GLU A 159 -46.61 2.20 -38.44
C GLU A 159 -47.99 2.42 -37.82
#